data_AF-A0A3B1CAU5-F1
#
_entry.id   AF-A0A3B1CAU5-F1
#
_cell.length_a   1.000
_cell.length_b   1.000
_cell.length_c   1.000
_cell.angle_alpha   90.00
_cell.angle_beta   90.00
_cell.angle_gamma   90.00
#
_symmetry.space_group_name_H-M   'P 1'
#
loop_
_entity.id
_entity.type
_entity.pdbx_description
1 polymer ?
#
loop_
_entity_poly.entity_id
_entity_poly.type
_entity_poly.pdbx_seq_one_letter_code
_entity_poly.pdbx_strand_id
1 'polypeptide(L)'
;MFIRRTAIKSRQSGEPYYTHRLVETERVNSQVKQHTLLNLGRHFSVPKNQWRDLSARIQQLLEVQAGFLSIELPAELESMAQRYAAQIIASRSEAGQQSKEFHSVDLNSIALVRPRRVGVEQLALHAAKQLKLQQKLQEPGFNRHQSAAAMGNIIARMAYPASERASHQWLQQRSGLGELIDYDFEAMGLERLYQASDMLWRHREVLQAHLYGEERSLFGFEETVTLSATAPALLYHLHI
;
A
#
# COMPACT_ATOMS: atom_id res chain seq x y z
N MET A 1 0.13 -23.61 12.89
CA MET A 1 -0.44 -22.25 13.06
C MET A 1 -1.97 -22.32 13.15
N PHE A 2 -2.68 -21.37 13.79
CA PHE A 2 -4.17 -21.36 13.85
C PHE A 2 -4.77 -19.96 14.04
N ILE A 3 -6.06 -19.79 13.72
CA ILE A 3 -6.82 -18.55 13.95
C ILE A 3 -7.55 -18.60 15.29
N ARG A 4 -7.33 -17.60 16.13
CA ARG A 4 -7.99 -17.43 17.43
C ARG A 4 -9.00 -16.29 17.38
N ARG A 5 -10.20 -16.55 17.89
CA ARG A 5 -11.21 -15.51 18.18
C ARG A 5 -11.08 -15.06 19.63
N THR A 6 -11.06 -13.75 19.85
CA THR A 6 -11.06 -13.15 21.18
C THR A 6 -12.28 -12.23 21.30
N ALA A 7 -13.07 -12.40 22.36
CA ALA A 7 -14.17 -11.52 22.68
C ALA A 7 -13.63 -10.30 23.46
N ILE A 8 -13.98 -9.10 23.03
CA ILE A 8 -13.65 -7.85 23.73
C ILE A 8 -14.96 -7.25 24.23
N LYS A 9 -15.00 -6.95 25.53
CA LYS A 9 -16.13 -6.24 26.14
C LYS A 9 -16.05 -4.77 25.72
N SER A 10 -17.03 -4.30 24.96
CA SER A 10 -17.16 -2.89 24.59
C SER A 10 -17.50 -2.06 25.82
N ARG A 11 -16.72 -1.00 26.08
CA ARG A 11 -16.98 -0.06 27.18
C ARG A 11 -18.03 1.00 26.83
N GLN A 12 -18.37 1.15 25.54
CA GLN A 12 -19.25 2.21 25.02
C GLN A 12 -20.60 1.69 24.50
N SER A 13 -20.67 0.49 23.91
CA SER A 13 -21.89 -0.01 23.25
C SER A 13 -22.57 -1.19 23.97
N GLY A 14 -21.99 -1.71 25.06
CA GLY A 14 -22.52 -2.86 25.81
C GLY A 14 -22.42 -4.21 25.09
N GLU A 15 -22.45 -4.24 23.76
CA GLU A 15 -22.34 -5.47 22.97
C GLU A 15 -20.87 -5.94 22.85
N PRO A 16 -20.59 -7.23 23.12
CA PRO A 16 -19.26 -7.79 22.92
C PRO A 16 -18.94 -7.88 21.43
N TYR A 17 -17.79 -7.33 21.01
CA TYR A 17 -17.29 -7.51 19.66
C TYR A 17 -16.17 -8.55 19.63
N TYR A 18 -16.02 -9.20 18.48
CA TYR A 18 -15.00 -10.22 18.28
C TYR A 18 -13.85 -9.68 17.46
N THR A 19 -12.63 -10.03 17.86
CA THR A 19 -11.42 -9.80 17.06
C THR A 19 -10.72 -11.13 16.78
N HIS A 20 -10.06 -11.22 15.63
CA HIS A 20 -9.38 -12.42 15.18
C HIS A 20 -7.87 -12.16 15.10
N ARG A 21 -7.08 -13.18 15.46
CA ARG A 21 -5.62 -13.16 15.42
C ARG A 21 -5.10 -14.47 14.84
N LEU A 22 -4.05 -14.37 14.03
CA LEU A 22 -3.28 -15.52 13.56
C LEU A 22 -2.17 -15.80 14.57
N VAL A 23 -2.13 -17.02 15.09
CA VAL A 23 -1.26 -17.41 16.20
C VAL A 23 -0.41 -18.62 15.78
N GLU A 24 0.86 -18.56 16.15
CA GLU A 24 1.82 -19.65 16.04
C GLU A 24 2.14 -20.22 17.42
N THR A 25 2.42 -21.52 17.47
CA THR A 25 2.77 -22.24 18.70
C THR A 25 4.17 -22.81 18.54
N GLU A 26 5.06 -22.44 19.44
CA GLU A 26 6.44 -22.90 19.46
C GLU A 26 6.70 -23.64 20.78
N ARG A 27 7.50 -24.71 20.74
CA ARG A 27 7.98 -25.40 21.94
C ARG A 27 9.37 -24.90 22.27
N VAL A 28 9.50 -24.19 23.38
CA VAL A 28 10.80 -23.72 23.89
C VAL A 28 11.02 -24.35 25.25
N ASN A 29 12.12 -25.11 25.41
CA ASN A 29 12.51 -25.75 26.67
C ASN A 29 11.36 -26.51 27.36
N SER A 30 10.69 -27.39 26.60
CA SER A 30 9.56 -28.21 27.06
C SER A 30 8.26 -27.47 27.40
N GLN A 31 8.20 -26.14 27.26
CA GLN A 31 6.99 -25.33 27.41
C GLN A 31 6.43 -24.90 26.05
N VAL A 32 5.10 -24.96 25.91
CA VAL A 32 4.40 -24.48 24.70
C VAL A 32 4.13 -22.99 24.85
N LYS A 33 4.79 -22.16 24.05
CA LYS A 33 4.54 -20.72 23.97
C LYS A 33 3.71 -20.41 22.72
N GLN A 34 2.82 -19.43 22.85
CA GLN A 34 2.00 -18.94 21.74
C GLN A 34 2.44 -17.53 21.37
N HIS A 35 2.70 -17.29 20.10
CA HIS A 35 3.08 -15.98 19.56
C HIS A 35 2.03 -15.50 18.55
N THR A 36 1.65 -14.21 18.62
CA THR A 36 0.72 -13.63 17.64
C THR A 36 1.52 -13.17 16.42
N LEU A 37 1.25 -13.76 15.26
CA LEU A 37 1.91 -13.39 14.01
C LEU A 37 1.26 -12.18 13.35
N LEU A 38 -0.08 -12.13 13.36
CA LEU A 38 -0.83 -11.08 12.69
C LEU A 38 -2.18 -10.82 13.37
N ASN A 39 -2.56 -9.54 13.46
CA ASN A 39 -3.89 -9.13 13.91
C ASN A 39 -4.83 -9.03 12.70
N LEU A 40 -5.79 -9.95 12.60
CA LEU A 40 -6.80 -9.98 11.51
C LEU A 40 -7.96 -9.00 11.76
N GLY A 41 -8.15 -8.59 13.02
CA GLY A 41 -9.08 -7.55 13.42
C GLY A 41 -10.54 -8.01 13.47
N ARG A 42 -11.44 -7.02 13.56
CA ARG A 42 -12.89 -7.25 13.76
C ARG A 42 -13.66 -7.53 12.46
N HIS A 43 -13.12 -7.14 11.32
CA HIS A 43 -13.75 -7.27 10.00
C HIS A 43 -13.34 -8.56 9.26
N PHE A 44 -12.73 -9.50 9.97
CA PHE A 44 -12.38 -10.80 9.42
C PHE A 44 -13.66 -11.61 9.16
N SER A 45 -13.97 -11.84 7.88
CA SER A 45 -15.24 -12.39 7.41
C SER A 45 -15.21 -13.89 7.10
N VAL A 46 -14.05 -14.57 7.24
CA VAL A 46 -13.92 -15.98 6.86
C VAL A 46 -14.71 -16.88 7.82
N PRO A 47 -15.58 -17.76 7.31
CA PRO A 47 -16.29 -18.76 8.11
C PRO A 47 -15.36 -19.68 8.91
N LYS A 48 -15.77 -20.07 10.13
CA LYS A 48 -14.95 -20.85 11.07
C LYS A 48 -14.47 -22.21 10.51
N ASN A 49 -15.28 -22.84 9.67
CA ASN A 49 -14.94 -24.11 9.00
C ASN A 49 -13.72 -23.97 8.07
N GLN A 50 -13.48 -22.78 7.51
CA GLN A 50 -12.38 -22.52 6.58
C GLN A 50 -11.10 -22.02 7.27
N TRP A 51 -11.12 -21.78 8.59
CA TRP A 51 -9.96 -21.23 9.31
C TRP A 51 -8.76 -22.17 9.29
N ARG A 52 -9.01 -23.48 9.36
CA ARG A 52 -7.96 -24.49 9.33
C ARG A 52 -7.23 -24.44 7.99
N ASP A 53 -7.98 -24.50 6.90
CA ASP A 53 -7.42 -24.54 5.55
C ASP A 53 -6.66 -23.25 5.21
N LEU A 54 -7.23 -22.09 5.59
CA LEU A 54 -6.55 -20.80 5.45
C LEU A 54 -5.23 -20.76 6.26
N SER A 55 -5.25 -21.18 7.52
CA SER A 55 -4.03 -21.19 8.35
C SER A 55 -2.97 -22.17 7.84
N ALA A 56 -3.39 -23.33 7.33
CA ALA A 56 -2.50 -24.32 6.74
C ALA A 56 -1.86 -23.79 5.44
N ARG A 57 -2.64 -23.12 4.59
CA ARG A 57 -2.13 -22.50 3.38
C ARG A 57 -1.15 -21.37 3.66
N ILE A 58 -1.43 -20.49 4.62
CA ILE A 58 -0.49 -19.43 5.02
C ILE A 58 0.82 -20.06 5.53
N GLN A 59 0.72 -21.14 6.32
CA GLN A 59 1.90 -21.84 6.82
C GLN A 59 2.72 -22.43 5.67
N GLN A 60 2.07 -23.05 4.67
CA GLN A 60 2.75 -23.55 3.47
C GLN A 60 3.47 -22.45 2.68
N LEU A 61 2.92 -21.23 2.63
CA LEU A 61 3.56 -20.08 1.97
C LEU A 61 4.76 -19.52 2.75
N LEU A 62 4.84 -19.80 4.06
CA LEU A 62 5.95 -19.36 4.92
C LEU A 62 7.06 -20.41 5.04
N GLU A 63 6.79 -21.67 4.71
CA GLU A 63 7.75 -22.77 4.74
C GLU A 63 8.59 -22.80 3.45
N VAL A 64 9.89 -23.07 3.60
CA VAL A 64 10.85 -23.14 2.46
C VAL A 64 10.66 -24.45 1.67
N GLN A 65 10.14 -25.50 2.30
CA GLN A 65 9.83 -26.76 1.63
C GLN A 65 8.40 -26.69 1.09
N ALA A 66 8.25 -26.89 -0.22
CA ALA A 66 6.94 -27.10 -0.81
C ALA A 66 6.29 -28.31 -0.13
N GLY A 67 5.26 -28.06 0.69
CA GLY A 67 4.49 -29.12 1.28
C GLY A 67 4.04 -30.12 0.21
N PHE A 68 4.17 -31.42 0.51
CA PHE A 68 3.87 -32.52 -0.43
C PHE A 68 2.42 -32.50 -0.96
N LEU A 69 1.54 -31.73 -0.33
CA LEU A 69 0.14 -31.55 -0.70
C LEU A 69 -0.13 -30.09 -1.09
N SER A 70 -0.69 -29.89 -2.28
CA SER A 70 -1.27 -28.61 -2.70
C SER A 70 -2.60 -28.41 -2.00
N ILE A 71 -2.71 -27.39 -1.14
CA ILE A 71 -3.99 -26.97 -0.56
C ILE A 71 -4.67 -26.05 -1.56
N GLU A 72 -5.67 -26.56 -2.28
CA GLU A 72 -6.48 -25.74 -3.18
C GLU A 72 -7.54 -24.99 -2.39
N LEU A 73 -7.48 -23.65 -2.45
CA LEU A 73 -8.46 -22.76 -1.84
C LEU A 73 -9.24 -22.01 -2.94
N PRO A 74 -10.50 -21.62 -2.66
CA PRO A 74 -11.18 -20.61 -3.45
C PRO A 74 -10.32 -19.35 -3.61
N ALA A 75 -10.41 -18.69 -4.78
CA ALA A 75 -9.55 -17.57 -5.15
C ALA A 75 -9.49 -16.44 -4.09
N GLU A 76 -10.61 -16.15 -3.42
CA GLU A 76 -10.66 -15.16 -2.34
C GLU A 76 -9.80 -15.56 -1.14
N LEU A 77 -9.89 -16.83 -0.69
CA LEU A 77 -9.11 -17.33 0.43
C LEU A 77 -7.63 -17.48 0.08
N GLU A 78 -7.31 -17.85 -1.16
CA GLU A 78 -5.92 -17.89 -1.62
C GLU A 78 -5.30 -16.48 -1.64
N SER A 79 -6.05 -15.48 -2.12
CA SER A 79 -5.62 -14.07 -2.07
C SER A 79 -5.39 -13.59 -0.63
N MET A 80 -6.27 -13.98 0.30
CA MET A 80 -6.09 -13.70 1.73
C MET A 80 -4.85 -14.41 2.29
N ALA A 81 -4.63 -15.68 1.94
CA ALA A 81 -3.47 -16.44 2.39
C ALA A 81 -2.15 -15.79 1.93
N GLN A 82 -2.07 -15.42 0.65
CA GLN A 82 -0.90 -14.72 0.08
C GLN A 82 -0.69 -13.35 0.72
N ARG A 83 -1.76 -12.58 0.98
CA ARG A 83 -1.68 -11.30 1.69
C ARG A 83 -1.07 -11.48 3.08
N TYR A 84 -1.62 -12.41 3.87
CA TYR A 84 -1.17 -12.61 5.24
C TYR A 84 0.26 -13.15 5.30
N ALA A 85 0.63 -14.06 4.40
CA ALA A 85 2.01 -14.51 4.26
C ALA A 85 2.95 -13.34 3.93
N ALA A 86 2.62 -12.49 2.95
CA ALA A 86 3.41 -11.31 2.60
C ALA A 86 3.60 -10.35 3.78
N GLN A 87 2.54 -10.09 4.57
CA GLN A 87 2.62 -9.24 5.76
C GLN A 87 3.55 -9.82 6.85
N ILE A 88 3.55 -11.14 7.02
CA ILE A 88 4.44 -11.81 7.98
C ILE A 88 5.89 -11.81 7.49
N ILE A 89 6.12 -12.00 6.19
CA ILE A 89 7.48 -11.92 5.60
C ILE A 89 8.04 -10.49 5.74
N ALA A 90 7.21 -9.48 5.47
CA ALA A 90 7.60 -8.08 5.62
C ALA A 90 7.98 -7.75 7.07
N SER A 91 7.18 -8.17 8.05
CA SER A 91 7.46 -7.90 9.47
C SER A 91 8.70 -8.64 10.01
N ARG A 92 9.05 -9.79 9.44
CA ARG A 92 10.30 -10.52 9.74
C ARG A 92 11.54 -9.87 9.11
N SER A 93 11.36 -9.03 8.09
CA SER A 93 12.45 -8.39 7.34
C SER A 93 12.88 -7.04 7.90
N GLU A 94 12.18 -6.49 8.91
CA GLU A 94 12.56 -5.21 9.52
C GLU A 94 13.92 -5.30 10.24
N ALA A 95 14.77 -4.31 9.93
CA ALA A 95 16.22 -4.38 10.00
C ALA A 95 16.80 -4.37 11.43
N GLY A 96 17.41 -5.50 11.82
CA GLY A 96 18.65 -5.47 12.59
C GLY A 96 19.82 -5.04 11.69
N GLN A 97 20.85 -4.41 12.26
CA GLN A 97 22.09 -4.06 11.54
C GLN A 97 22.59 -5.25 10.74
N GLN A 98 22.47 -5.16 9.41
CA GLN A 98 22.90 -6.22 8.51
C GLN A 98 24.43 -6.28 8.54
N SER A 99 24.96 -7.39 9.07
CA SER A 99 26.30 -7.84 8.68
C SER A 99 26.30 -8.01 7.16
N LYS A 100 27.36 -7.54 6.49
CA LYS A 100 27.55 -7.76 5.04
C LYS A 100 27.99 -9.20 4.79
N GLU A 101 27.17 -10.15 5.22
CA GLU A 101 27.39 -11.57 4.98
C GLU A 101 26.69 -11.95 3.68
N PHE A 102 27.46 -12.50 2.74
CA PHE A 102 26.93 -12.94 1.46
C PHE A 102 26.60 -14.43 1.54
N HIS A 103 25.38 -14.79 1.17
CA HIS A 103 24.93 -16.18 1.10
C HIS A 103 24.64 -16.56 -0.36
N SER A 104 25.03 -17.77 -0.75
CA SER A 104 24.63 -18.33 -2.04
C SER A 104 23.17 -18.77 -1.98
N VAL A 105 22.36 -18.29 -2.93
CA VAL A 105 20.93 -18.62 -3.04
C VAL A 105 20.71 -19.35 -4.36
N ASP A 106 19.97 -20.47 -4.34
CA ASP A 106 19.51 -21.11 -5.56
C ASP A 106 18.35 -20.30 -6.15
N LEU A 107 18.56 -19.73 -7.34
CA LEU A 107 17.55 -18.91 -8.01
C LEU A 107 16.34 -19.76 -8.45
N ASN A 108 16.53 -21.07 -8.69
CA ASN A 108 15.46 -21.96 -9.11
C ASN A 108 14.50 -22.32 -7.96
N SER A 109 14.91 -22.09 -6.71
CA SER A 109 14.06 -22.31 -5.53
C SER A 109 13.29 -21.06 -5.11
N ILE A 110 13.43 -19.93 -5.81
CA ILE A 110 12.74 -18.69 -5.43
C ILE A 110 11.26 -18.78 -5.78
N ALA A 111 10.42 -18.63 -4.77
CA ALA A 111 8.97 -18.51 -4.92
C ALA A 111 8.52 -17.07 -4.68
N LEU A 112 7.60 -16.58 -5.52
CA LEU A 112 7.03 -15.25 -5.38
C LEU A 112 5.75 -15.32 -4.56
N VAL A 113 5.73 -14.61 -3.43
CA VAL A 113 4.51 -14.37 -2.66
C VAL A 113 4.01 -12.98 -3.01
N ARG A 114 2.86 -12.89 -3.68
CA ARG A 114 2.18 -11.65 -4.03
C ARG A 114 3.11 -10.60 -4.71
N PRO A 115 3.66 -10.89 -5.91
CA PRO A 115 4.56 -9.97 -6.59
C PRO A 115 3.86 -8.65 -6.93
N ARG A 116 4.54 -7.53 -6.65
CA ARG A 116 4.05 -6.18 -6.97
C ARG A 116 5.02 -5.45 -7.90
N ARG A 117 4.52 -4.45 -8.63
CA ARG A 117 5.33 -3.61 -9.51
C ARG A 117 6.03 -2.51 -8.72
N VAL A 118 7.33 -2.38 -8.95
CA VAL A 118 8.15 -1.28 -8.44
C VAL A 118 8.90 -0.70 -9.63
N GLY A 119 8.27 0.26 -10.30
CA GLY A 119 8.86 0.96 -11.45
C GLY A 119 8.50 2.43 -11.40
N VAL A 120 7.37 2.78 -12.03
CA VAL A 120 6.85 4.16 -12.02
C VAL A 120 6.56 4.61 -10.59
N GLU A 121 6.17 3.69 -9.69
CA GLU A 121 5.98 3.94 -8.27
C GLU A 121 7.23 4.54 -7.62
N GLN A 122 8.38 3.91 -7.85
CA GLN A 122 9.65 4.33 -7.25
C GLN A 122 10.13 5.64 -7.87
N LEU A 123 9.99 5.79 -9.19
CA LEU A 123 10.35 7.02 -9.89
C LEU A 123 9.49 8.21 -9.41
N ALA A 124 8.18 8.02 -9.34
CA ALA A 124 7.25 9.05 -8.88
C ALA A 124 7.47 9.39 -7.40
N LEU A 125 7.73 8.39 -6.55
CA LEU A 125 8.07 8.63 -5.15
C LEU A 125 9.40 9.37 -5.01
N HIS A 126 10.39 9.07 -5.85
CA HIS A 126 11.66 9.80 -5.89
C HIS A 126 11.44 11.27 -6.28
N ALA A 127 10.65 11.53 -7.33
CA ALA A 127 10.29 12.89 -7.73
C ALA A 127 9.53 13.63 -6.62
N ALA A 128 8.54 12.98 -5.99
CA ALA A 128 7.80 13.57 -4.87
C ALA A 128 8.69 13.90 -3.67
N LYS A 129 9.75 13.11 -3.42
CA LYS A 129 10.77 13.41 -2.40
C LYS A 129 11.62 14.62 -2.79
N GLN A 130 12.07 14.71 -4.03
CA GLN A 130 12.84 15.87 -4.52
C GLN A 130 12.02 17.17 -4.41
N LEU A 131 10.72 17.11 -4.72
CA LEU A 131 9.79 18.23 -4.63
C LEU A 131 9.28 18.50 -3.21
N LYS A 132 9.78 17.77 -2.20
CA LYS A 132 9.36 17.89 -0.79
C LYS A 132 7.84 17.80 -0.58
N LEU A 133 7.14 17.12 -1.50
CA LEU A 133 5.68 17.11 -1.54
C LEU A 133 5.09 16.42 -0.31
N GLN A 134 5.70 15.31 0.13
CA GLN A 134 5.22 14.59 1.30
C GLN A 134 5.30 15.44 2.58
N GLN A 135 6.34 16.27 2.73
CA GLN A 135 6.44 17.20 3.85
C GLN A 135 5.41 18.31 3.71
N LYS A 136 5.26 18.87 2.49
CA LYS A 136 4.31 19.95 2.22
C LYS A 136 2.85 19.56 2.51
N LEU A 137 2.48 18.30 2.27
CA LEU A 137 1.13 17.80 2.58
C LEU A 137 0.82 17.81 4.09
N GLN A 138 1.81 17.74 4.97
CA GLN A 138 1.59 17.74 6.42
C GLN A 138 1.27 19.12 6.97
N GLU A 139 1.77 20.19 6.34
CA GLU A 139 1.53 21.59 6.75
C GLU A 139 0.04 21.98 6.79
N PRO A 140 -0.79 21.69 5.77
CA PRO A 140 -2.23 21.94 5.81
C PRO A 140 -3.00 20.95 6.70
N GLY A 141 -2.32 20.02 7.38
CA GLY A 141 -2.92 19.12 8.38
C GLY A 141 -3.28 17.72 7.88
N PHE A 142 -2.68 17.22 6.79
CA PHE A 142 -2.92 15.84 6.36
C PHE A 142 -2.28 14.88 7.37
N ASN A 143 -3.08 13.98 7.94
CA ASN A 143 -2.56 12.90 8.77
C ASN A 143 -1.84 11.83 7.91
N ARG A 144 -1.23 10.82 8.55
CA ARG A 144 -0.50 9.73 7.84
C ARG A 144 -1.37 9.04 6.78
N HIS A 145 -2.62 8.73 7.09
CA HIS A 145 -3.53 8.05 6.16
C HIS A 145 -3.95 8.95 4.99
N GLN A 146 -4.23 10.22 5.26
CA GLN A 146 -4.58 11.21 4.24
C GLN A 146 -3.39 11.51 3.33
N SER A 147 -2.19 11.63 3.90
CA SER A 147 -0.95 11.82 3.14
C SER A 147 -0.65 10.63 2.24
N ALA A 148 -0.80 9.40 2.76
CA ALA A 148 -0.64 8.18 1.97
C ALA A 148 -1.70 8.07 0.86
N ALA A 149 -2.97 8.41 1.15
CA ALA A 149 -4.03 8.42 0.14
C ALA A 149 -3.79 9.50 -0.93
N ALA A 150 -3.34 10.69 -0.55
CA ALA A 150 -2.98 11.76 -1.47
C ALA A 150 -1.80 11.36 -2.37
N MET A 151 -0.75 10.79 -1.80
CA MET A 151 0.38 10.24 -2.56
C MET A 151 -0.07 9.11 -3.49
N GLY A 152 -0.94 8.22 -3.00
CA GLY A 152 -1.56 7.16 -3.78
C GLY A 152 -2.34 7.70 -4.98
N ASN A 153 -3.13 8.76 -4.81
CA ASN A 153 -3.84 9.41 -5.91
C ASN A 153 -2.88 9.99 -6.94
N ILE A 154 -1.91 10.79 -6.51
CA ILE A 154 -0.96 11.47 -7.41
C ILE A 154 -0.15 10.43 -8.20
N ILE A 155 0.45 9.46 -7.52
CA ILE A 155 1.29 8.44 -8.15
C ILE A 155 0.44 7.51 -9.04
N ALA A 156 -0.77 7.13 -8.62
CA ALA A 156 -1.66 6.34 -9.47
C ALA A 156 -2.03 7.08 -10.75
N ARG A 157 -2.24 8.41 -10.70
CA ARG A 157 -2.49 9.21 -11.91
C ARG A 157 -1.29 9.30 -12.83
N MET A 158 -0.07 9.24 -12.30
CA MET A 158 1.17 9.18 -13.10
C MET A 158 1.37 7.80 -13.75
N ALA A 159 1.10 6.71 -13.02
CA ALA A 159 1.41 5.35 -13.46
C ALA A 159 0.26 4.66 -14.23
N TYR A 160 -0.99 4.95 -13.86
CA TYR A 160 -2.19 4.32 -14.40
C TYR A 160 -3.37 5.31 -14.39
N PRO A 161 -3.37 6.29 -15.33
CA PRO A 161 -4.40 7.34 -15.37
C PRO A 161 -5.79 6.74 -15.61
N ALA A 162 -6.58 6.61 -14.55
CA ALA A 162 -7.90 6.00 -14.55
C ALA A 162 -8.82 6.61 -13.48
N SER A 163 -10.04 6.11 -13.33
CA SER A 163 -10.94 6.55 -12.25
C SER A 163 -10.36 6.25 -10.87
N GLU A 164 -10.77 6.96 -9.83
CA GLU A 164 -10.27 6.69 -8.47
C GLU A 164 -10.56 5.27 -7.99
N ARG A 165 -11.71 4.70 -8.39
CA ARG A 165 -12.00 3.28 -8.17
C ARG A 165 -10.95 2.36 -8.82
N ALA A 166 -10.52 2.68 -10.02
CA ALA A 166 -9.48 1.91 -10.71
C ALA A 166 -8.09 2.15 -10.09
N SER A 167 -7.78 3.39 -9.67
CA SER A 167 -6.57 3.71 -8.91
C SER A 167 -6.50 2.96 -7.58
N HIS A 168 -7.63 2.87 -6.87
CA HIS A 168 -7.76 2.08 -5.64
C HIS A 168 -7.43 0.61 -5.88
N GLN A 169 -8.06 0.01 -6.89
CA GLN A 169 -7.76 -1.38 -7.27
C GLN A 169 -6.30 -1.57 -7.69
N TRP A 170 -5.73 -0.61 -8.42
CA TRP A 170 -4.33 -0.63 -8.85
C TRP A 170 -3.36 -0.59 -7.65
N LEU A 171 -3.60 0.30 -6.67
CA LEU A 171 -2.82 0.40 -5.43
C LEU A 171 -2.88 -0.91 -4.62
N GLN A 172 -4.02 -1.59 -4.62
CA GLN A 172 -4.23 -2.83 -3.86
C GLN A 172 -3.60 -4.06 -4.52
N GLN A 173 -3.65 -4.15 -5.85
CA GLN A 173 -3.39 -5.42 -6.56
C GLN A 173 -2.12 -5.41 -7.40
N ARG A 174 -1.64 -4.25 -7.84
CA ARG A 174 -0.57 -4.15 -8.84
C ARG A 174 0.62 -3.34 -8.36
N SER A 175 0.35 -2.22 -7.69
CA SER A 175 1.37 -1.28 -7.25
C SER A 175 2.11 -1.76 -6.01
N GLY A 176 3.43 -1.62 -6.02
CA GLY A 176 4.32 -1.77 -4.87
C GLY A 176 4.45 -0.49 -4.03
N LEU A 177 3.64 0.54 -4.30
CA LEU A 177 3.74 1.82 -3.59
C LEU A 177 3.53 1.67 -2.08
N GLY A 178 2.61 0.79 -1.65
CA GLY A 178 2.34 0.54 -0.24
C GLY A 178 3.58 0.07 0.51
N GLU A 179 4.33 -0.85 -0.08
CA GLU A 179 5.60 -1.35 0.45
C GLU A 179 6.67 -0.25 0.51
N LEU A 180 6.72 0.64 -0.49
CA LEU A 180 7.71 1.73 -0.54
C LEU A 180 7.50 2.81 0.52
N ILE A 181 6.25 3.04 0.94
CA ILE A 181 5.90 4.08 1.92
C ILE A 181 5.42 3.52 3.27
N ASP A 182 5.55 2.22 3.47
CA ASP A 182 5.04 1.49 4.64
C ASP A 182 3.55 1.84 4.92
N TYR A 183 2.67 1.50 3.96
CA TYR A 183 1.24 1.75 4.05
C TYR A 183 0.38 0.65 3.43
N ASP A 184 -0.57 0.11 4.20
CA ASP A 184 -1.52 -0.91 3.72
C ASP A 184 -2.70 -0.27 2.97
N PHE A 185 -2.57 -0.15 1.65
CA PHE A 185 -3.65 0.30 0.76
C PHE A 185 -4.83 -0.69 0.67
N GLU A 186 -4.67 -1.94 1.06
CA GLU A 186 -5.75 -2.92 1.04
C GLU A 186 -6.65 -2.85 2.27
N ALA A 187 -6.11 -2.39 3.40
CA ALA A 187 -6.91 -2.02 4.57
C ALA A 187 -7.63 -0.66 4.37
N MET A 188 -7.23 0.10 3.37
CA MET A 188 -7.78 1.42 3.08
C MET A 188 -9.08 1.32 2.26
N GLY A 189 -10.17 1.89 2.78
CA GLY A 189 -11.42 2.03 2.04
C GLY A 189 -11.34 3.04 0.90
N LEU A 190 -12.12 2.82 -0.17
CA LEU A 190 -12.15 3.65 -1.38
C LEU A 190 -12.43 5.13 -1.09
N GLU A 191 -13.34 5.44 -0.15
CA GLU A 191 -13.71 6.82 0.19
C GLU A 191 -12.53 7.69 0.62
N ARG A 192 -11.46 7.09 1.15
CA ARG A 192 -10.26 7.84 1.55
C ARG A 192 -9.54 8.46 0.36
N LEU A 193 -9.62 7.85 -0.84
CA LEU A 193 -9.05 8.46 -2.05
C LEU A 193 -9.89 9.66 -2.49
N TYR A 194 -11.22 9.57 -2.46
CA TYR A 194 -12.11 10.70 -2.75
C TYR A 194 -11.86 11.86 -1.78
N GLN A 195 -11.84 11.57 -0.48
CA GLN A 195 -11.55 12.57 0.56
C GLN A 195 -10.17 13.21 0.37
N ALA A 196 -9.15 12.42 0.02
CA ALA A 196 -7.82 12.95 -0.24
C ALA A 196 -7.79 13.86 -1.47
N SER A 197 -8.54 13.54 -2.53
CA SER A 197 -8.70 14.40 -3.70
C SER A 197 -9.36 15.73 -3.37
N ASP A 198 -10.42 15.72 -2.57
CA ASP A 198 -11.09 16.94 -2.11
C ASP A 198 -10.13 17.82 -1.28
N MET A 199 -9.33 17.20 -0.41
CA MET A 199 -8.31 17.91 0.37
C MET A 199 -7.22 18.50 -0.53
N LEU A 200 -6.71 17.73 -1.51
CA LEU A 200 -5.73 18.22 -2.48
C LEU A 200 -6.29 19.42 -3.26
N TRP A 201 -7.55 19.35 -3.68
CA TRP A 201 -8.20 20.44 -4.42
C TRP A 201 -8.36 21.70 -3.55
N ARG A 202 -8.76 21.55 -2.29
CA ARG A 202 -8.91 22.65 -1.34
C ARG A 202 -7.60 23.42 -1.13
N HIS A 203 -6.46 22.73 -1.15
CA HIS A 203 -5.14 23.31 -0.95
C HIS A 203 -4.35 23.51 -2.26
N ARG A 204 -5.00 23.43 -3.42
CA ARG A 204 -4.34 23.40 -4.74
C ARG A 204 -3.39 24.58 -4.97
N GLU A 205 -3.77 25.79 -4.56
CA GLU A 205 -2.98 27.00 -4.85
C GLU A 205 -1.65 26.98 -4.08
N VAL A 206 -1.70 26.61 -2.80
CA VAL A 206 -0.52 26.48 -1.94
C VAL A 206 0.39 25.35 -2.43
N LEU A 207 -0.20 24.22 -2.83
CA LEU A 207 0.54 23.07 -3.33
C LEU A 207 1.20 23.37 -4.69
N GLN A 208 0.48 24.01 -5.61
CA GLN A 208 1.00 24.40 -6.93
C GLN A 208 2.15 25.40 -6.79
N ALA A 209 1.99 26.43 -5.95
CA ALA A 209 3.04 27.41 -5.70
C ALA A 209 4.32 26.76 -5.13
N HIS A 210 4.16 25.82 -4.19
CA HIS A 210 5.27 25.05 -3.63
C HIS A 210 5.97 24.18 -4.68
N LEU A 211 5.20 23.39 -5.43
CA LEU A 211 5.75 22.52 -6.47
C LEU A 211 6.50 23.33 -7.53
N TYR A 212 5.93 24.44 -7.98
CA TYR A 212 6.57 25.34 -8.94
C TYR A 212 7.88 25.92 -8.40
N GLY A 213 7.90 26.34 -7.13
CA GLY A 213 9.11 26.86 -6.49
C GLY A 213 10.22 25.82 -6.37
N GLU A 214 9.89 24.60 -5.96
CA GLU A 214 10.86 23.49 -5.88
C GLU A 214 11.33 23.05 -7.26
N GLU A 215 10.45 22.96 -8.26
CA GLU A 215 10.83 22.66 -9.67
C GLU A 215 11.80 23.71 -10.22
N ARG A 216 11.51 25.00 -10.00
CA ARG A 216 12.39 26.09 -10.41
C ARG A 216 13.78 25.97 -9.76
N SER A 217 13.82 25.66 -8.46
CA SER A 217 15.08 25.45 -7.75
C SER A 217 15.84 24.21 -8.25
N LEU A 218 15.13 23.16 -8.65
CA LEU A 218 15.72 21.89 -9.04
C LEU A 218 16.31 21.92 -10.45
N PHE A 219 15.64 22.61 -11.39
CA PHE A 219 16.06 22.71 -12.78
C PHE A 219 16.76 24.02 -13.13
N GLY A 220 16.77 25.01 -12.22
CA GLY A 220 17.42 26.30 -12.45
C GLY A 220 16.73 27.15 -13.51
N PHE A 221 15.40 27.09 -13.63
CA PHE A 221 14.67 27.84 -14.65
C PHE A 221 14.71 29.35 -14.40
N GLU A 222 14.96 30.12 -15.47
CA GLU A 222 14.70 31.56 -15.54
C GLU A 222 13.25 31.80 -15.99
N GLU A 223 12.52 32.68 -15.29
CA GLU A 223 11.13 33.00 -15.62
C GLU A 223 11.06 33.73 -16.97
N THR A 224 10.63 33.02 -18.01
CA THR A 224 10.26 33.63 -19.29
C THR A 224 8.75 33.63 -19.41
N VAL A 225 8.10 34.73 -19.03
CA VAL A 225 6.65 34.91 -19.23
C VAL A 225 6.40 35.07 -20.73
N THR A 226 5.92 34.01 -21.37
CA THR A 226 5.47 34.08 -22.77
C THR A 226 4.00 34.48 -22.78
N LEU A 227 3.72 35.76 -23.04
CA LEU A 227 2.37 36.26 -23.29
C LEU A 227 1.93 35.81 -24.69
N SER A 228 1.19 34.71 -24.79
CA SER A 228 0.45 34.40 -26.01
C SER A 228 -0.82 35.24 -26.05
N ALA A 229 -0.78 36.38 -26.74
CA ALA A 229 -1.98 37.11 -27.10
C ALA A 229 -2.77 36.27 -28.12
N THR A 230 -3.86 35.65 -27.69
CA THR A 230 -4.87 35.12 -28.62
C THR A 230 -5.52 36.32 -29.30
N ALA A 231 -4.98 36.73 -30.44
CA ALA A 231 -5.63 37.72 -31.30
C ALA A 231 -7.01 37.18 -31.73
N PRO A 232 -8.09 37.96 -31.59
CA PRO A 232 -9.38 37.55 -32.13
C PRO A 232 -9.25 37.43 -33.65
N ALA A 233 -9.76 36.33 -34.20
CA ALA A 233 -9.71 36.01 -35.61
C ALA A 233 -10.31 37.16 -36.46
N LEU A 234 -9.45 37.97 -37.07
CA LEU A 234 -9.84 38.78 -38.22
C LEU A 234 -9.91 37.85 -39.43
N LEU A 235 -11.13 37.40 -39.72
CA LEU A 235 -11.53 36.86 -41.02
C LEU A 235 -11.29 37.93 -42.09
N TYR A 236 -10.08 37.97 -42.65
CA TYR A 236 -9.87 38.60 -43.94
C TYR A 236 -10.34 37.62 -45.02
N HIS A 237 -11.53 37.90 -45.54
CA HIS A 237 -11.97 37.40 -46.84
C HIS A 237 -10.98 37.88 -47.91
N LEU A 238 -10.20 36.94 -48.46
CA LEU A 238 -9.63 37.08 -49.81
C LEU A 238 -10.68 36.59 -50.81
N HIS A 239 -11.32 37.54 -51.49
CA HIS A 239 -11.82 37.31 -52.84
C HIS A 239 -10.62 37.38 -53.80
N ILE A 240 -10.49 36.32 -54.61
CA ILE A 240 -9.83 36.19 -55.93
C ILE A 240 -8.67 37.16 -56.21
#